data_AF-A0A1Y3XVC8-F1
#
_entry.id   AF-A0A1Y3XVC8-F1
#
_cell.length_a   1.000
_cell.length_b   1.000
_cell.length_c   1.000
_cell.angle_alpha   90.00
_cell.angle_beta   90.00
_cell.angle_gamma   90.00
#
_symmetry.space_group_name_H-M   'P 1'
#
loop_
_entity.id
_entity.type
_entity.pdbx_description
1 polymer ?
#
loop_
_entity_poly.entity_id
_entity_poly.type
_entity_poly.pdbx_seq_one_letter_code
_entity_poly.pdbx_strand_id
1 'polypeptide(L)'
;MMNAARNVLDESTKGGRIMDLQEFAREQAQTLAPLLEQLNRSLWDFAEFGYQEFRSSKEIARVLEEEGFQVELGVGGIPTAIRASYGQGHPVIGILGEYDALPNLSQKAGCPRQEPIPDKDCGHGCGHNSLGAGAVGAAMVAKRYLQQSKKPGTICFLGCPAEETGFGKAFLAREGCFADLDAALTWHPSNANKAAAVKTVAYYKVRFDFTGRTAHAGAQADPVRRDSGAY
;
A
#
# COMPACT_ATOMS: atom_id res chain seq x y z
N MET A 1 -1.94 -29.64 22.31
CA MET A 1 -3.17 -28.93 22.75
C MET A 1 -3.65 -28.07 21.59
N MET A 2 -4.90 -28.31 21.15
CA MET A 2 -5.78 -27.44 20.33
C MET A 2 -5.21 -26.97 18.98
N ASN A 3 -5.50 -27.56 17.82
CA ASN A 3 -6.81 -27.86 17.23
C ASN A 3 -7.88 -26.80 17.54
N ALA A 4 -7.73 -25.62 16.93
CA ALA A 4 -8.75 -24.58 16.88
C ALA A 4 -8.63 -23.73 15.60
N ALA A 5 -8.53 -24.38 14.44
CA ALA A 5 -9.00 -23.78 13.19
C ALA A 5 -10.41 -24.32 12.96
N ARG A 6 -11.39 -23.79 13.70
CA ARG A 6 -12.79 -24.04 13.38
C ARG A 6 -13.08 -23.25 12.11
N ASN A 7 -13.46 -23.96 11.05
CA ASN A 7 -13.98 -23.41 9.82
C ASN A 7 -14.97 -22.27 10.14
N VAL A 8 -14.69 -21.07 9.65
CA VAL A 8 -15.67 -19.98 9.64
C VAL A 8 -16.65 -20.34 8.51
N LEU A 9 -17.63 -21.17 8.85
CA LEU A 9 -18.67 -21.62 7.94
C LEU A 9 -19.75 -20.55 7.87
N ASP A 10 -20.10 -20.14 6.65
CA ASP A 10 -21.18 -19.19 6.41
C ASP A 10 -22.52 -19.93 6.25
N GLU A 11 -23.41 -19.81 7.23
CA GLU A 11 -24.71 -20.49 7.27
C GLU A 11 -25.81 -19.80 6.46
N SER A 12 -25.56 -19.50 5.18
CA SER A 12 -26.62 -19.03 4.28
C SER A 12 -26.73 -19.89 3.04
N THR A 13 -27.54 -20.95 3.11
CA THR A 13 -28.51 -21.36 2.06
C THR A 13 -29.23 -22.65 2.46
N LYS A 14 -30.57 -22.61 2.51
CA LYS A 14 -31.39 -23.83 2.49
C LYS A 14 -31.19 -24.52 1.14
N GLY A 15 -30.44 -25.64 1.13
CA GLY A 15 -30.28 -26.53 -0.02
C GLY A 15 -28.97 -26.40 -0.82
N GLY A 16 -28.05 -25.50 -0.45
CA GLY A 16 -26.72 -25.36 -1.05
C GLY A 16 -25.62 -25.87 -0.12
N ARG A 17 -24.51 -26.39 -0.66
CA ARG A 17 -23.31 -26.69 0.15
C ARG A 17 -22.88 -25.42 0.91
N ILE A 18 -22.56 -25.57 2.19
CA ILE A 18 -21.89 -24.54 2.97
C ILE A 18 -20.61 -24.12 2.23
N MET A 19 -20.41 -22.82 2.02
CA MET A 19 -19.19 -22.31 1.40
C MET A 19 -18.04 -22.38 2.41
N ASP A 20 -17.04 -23.18 2.09
CA ASP A 20 -15.74 -23.08 2.76
C ASP A 20 -15.05 -21.81 2.26
N LEU A 21 -14.98 -20.79 3.12
CA LEU A 21 -14.41 -19.49 2.77
C LEU A 21 -12.92 -19.58 2.41
N GLN A 22 -12.18 -20.53 2.98
CA GLN A 22 -10.76 -20.70 2.69
C GLN A 22 -10.56 -21.32 1.31
N GLU A 23 -11.37 -22.33 0.99
CA GLU A 23 -11.37 -22.96 -0.34
C GLU A 23 -11.80 -21.95 -1.40
N PHE A 24 -12.91 -21.25 -1.18
CA PHE A 24 -13.40 -20.19 -2.07
C PHE A 24 -12.32 -19.13 -2.33
N ALA A 25 -11.71 -18.58 -1.27
CA ALA A 25 -10.69 -17.55 -1.42
C ALA A 25 -9.47 -18.06 -2.22
N ARG A 26 -9.06 -19.31 -2.00
CA ARG A 26 -7.96 -19.95 -2.73
C ARG A 26 -8.27 -20.11 -4.22
N GLU A 27 -9.46 -20.61 -4.55
CA GLU A 27 -9.90 -20.78 -5.94
C GLU A 27 -9.99 -19.44 -6.68
N GLN A 28 -10.59 -18.43 -6.04
CA GLN A 28 -10.69 -17.10 -6.62
C GLN A 28 -9.31 -16.45 -6.80
N ALA A 29 -8.42 -16.59 -5.82
CA ALA A 29 -7.04 -16.09 -5.92
C ALA A 29 -6.27 -16.77 -7.07
N GLN A 30 -6.42 -18.08 -7.25
CA GLN A 30 -5.81 -18.80 -8.38
C GLN A 30 -6.33 -18.31 -9.73
N THR A 31 -7.64 -18.05 -9.83
CA THR A 31 -8.25 -17.49 -11.04
C THR A 31 -7.71 -16.09 -11.37
N LEU A 32 -7.45 -15.29 -10.34
CA LEU A 32 -6.91 -13.93 -10.47
C LEU A 32 -5.38 -13.89 -10.64
N ALA A 33 -4.68 -14.99 -10.37
CA ALA A 33 -3.22 -15.01 -10.29
C ALA A 33 -2.52 -14.43 -11.54
N PRO A 34 -2.91 -14.76 -12.79
CA PRO A 34 -2.24 -14.20 -13.97
C PRO A 34 -2.31 -12.67 -14.05
N LEU A 35 -3.47 -12.09 -13.69
CA LEU A 35 -3.68 -10.64 -13.65
C LEU A 35 -2.84 -10.00 -12.55
N LEU A 36 -2.86 -10.56 -11.34
CA LEU A 36 -2.17 -10.01 -10.18
C LEU A 36 -0.64 -10.14 -10.30
N GLU A 37 -0.15 -11.23 -10.89
CA GLU A 37 1.25 -11.38 -11.23
C GLU A 37 1.70 -10.34 -12.26
N GLN A 38 0.85 -10.05 -13.25
CA GLN A 38 1.14 -9.02 -14.24
C GLN A 38 1.17 -7.63 -13.61
N LEU A 39 0.20 -7.30 -12.75
CA LEU A 39 0.20 -6.06 -11.99
C LEU A 39 1.47 -5.95 -11.14
N ASN A 40 1.81 -7.00 -10.38
CA ASN A 40 3.01 -7.04 -9.56
C ASN A 40 4.30 -6.80 -10.38
N ARG A 41 4.41 -7.39 -11.59
CA ARG A 41 5.53 -7.15 -12.50
C ARG A 41 5.56 -5.71 -13.00
N SER A 42 4.43 -5.15 -13.42
CA SER A 42 4.35 -3.74 -13.84
C SER A 42 4.80 -2.79 -12.71
N LEU A 43 4.31 -3.00 -11.48
CA LEU A 43 4.71 -2.19 -10.32
C LEU A 43 6.21 -2.32 -10.01
N TRP A 44 6.77 -3.54 -10.09
CA TRP A 44 8.21 -3.78 -9.96
C TRP A 44 9.02 -2.99 -10.99
N ASP A 45 8.55 -2.96 -12.23
CA ASP A 45 9.22 -2.27 -13.33
C ASP A 45 9.13 -0.75 -13.19
N PHE A 46 8.00 -0.21 -12.69
CA PHE A 46 7.84 1.22 -12.47
C PHE A 46 8.75 1.73 -11.35
N ALA A 47 8.74 1.05 -10.19
CA ALA A 47 9.53 1.39 -9.00
C ALA A 47 9.67 2.90 -8.76
N GLU A 48 8.56 3.58 -8.55
CA GLU A 48 8.51 5.03 -8.39
C GLU A 48 8.67 5.45 -6.92
N PHE A 49 9.37 6.56 -6.69
CA PHE A 49 9.60 7.10 -5.34
C PHE A 49 8.31 7.61 -4.68
N GLY A 50 8.32 7.71 -3.35
CA GLY A 50 7.23 8.28 -2.56
C GLY A 50 6.69 9.61 -3.11
N TYR A 51 5.37 9.72 -3.25
CA TYR A 51 4.62 10.84 -3.85
C TYR A 51 4.80 11.03 -5.37
N GLN A 52 5.53 10.14 -6.03
CA GLN A 52 5.76 10.16 -7.47
C GLN A 52 5.26 8.88 -8.16
N GLU A 53 4.44 8.09 -7.46
CA GLU A 53 3.94 6.77 -7.89
C GLU A 53 2.81 6.87 -8.93
N PHE A 54 2.97 7.74 -9.93
CA PHE A 54 1.93 8.06 -10.90
C PHE A 54 1.59 6.88 -11.82
N ARG A 55 2.58 6.10 -12.25
CA ARG A 55 2.35 4.93 -13.09
C ARG A 55 1.76 3.79 -12.26
N SER A 56 2.30 3.56 -11.07
CA SER A 56 1.81 2.54 -10.14
C SER A 56 0.35 2.78 -9.75
N SER A 57 0.02 4.00 -9.33
CA SER A 57 -1.34 4.34 -8.91
C SER A 57 -2.35 4.25 -10.05
N LYS A 58 -1.99 4.74 -11.24
CA LYS A 58 -2.85 4.63 -12.44
C LYS A 58 -3.07 3.20 -12.87
N GLU A 59 -2.04 2.35 -12.83
CA GLU A 59 -2.18 0.95 -13.22
C GLU A 59 -3.05 0.17 -12.23
N ILE A 60 -2.92 0.43 -10.93
CA ILE A 60 -3.81 -0.14 -9.91
C ILE A 60 -5.25 0.36 -10.12
N ALA A 61 -5.44 1.66 -10.33
CA ALA A 61 -6.75 2.26 -10.58
C ALA A 61 -7.42 1.61 -11.81
N ARG A 62 -6.70 1.52 -12.93
CA ARG A 62 -7.17 0.88 -14.17
C ARG A 62 -7.64 -0.56 -13.90
N VAL A 63 -6.82 -1.36 -13.22
CA VAL A 63 -7.14 -2.76 -12.91
C VAL A 63 -8.39 -2.88 -12.03
N LEU A 64 -8.56 -1.98 -11.05
CA LEU A 64 -9.75 -1.95 -10.19
C LEU A 64 -11.01 -1.47 -10.95
N GLU A 65 -10.89 -0.47 -11.81
CA GLU A 65 -11.99 0.02 -12.67
C GLU A 65 -12.47 -1.04 -13.65
N GLU A 66 -11.53 -1.77 -14.29
CA GLU A 66 -11.84 -2.89 -15.18
C GLU A 66 -12.55 -4.03 -14.42
N GLU A 67 -12.19 -4.20 -13.16
CA GLU A 67 -12.88 -5.09 -12.23
C GLU A 67 -14.08 -4.39 -11.56
N GLY A 68 -14.65 -3.34 -12.15
CA GLY A 68 -15.94 -2.77 -11.77
C GLY A 68 -16.02 -2.13 -10.38
N PHE A 69 -14.88 -1.73 -9.80
CA PHE A 69 -14.86 -0.83 -8.65
C PHE A 69 -15.16 0.60 -9.11
N GLN A 70 -15.78 1.40 -8.25
CA GLN A 70 -15.83 2.85 -8.39
C GLN A 70 -14.53 3.42 -7.84
N VAL A 71 -13.69 3.99 -8.70
CA VAL A 71 -12.34 4.43 -8.35
C VAL A 71 -12.25 5.95 -8.34
N GLU A 72 -11.63 6.48 -7.30
CA GLU A 72 -11.25 7.87 -7.14
C GLU A 72 -9.73 7.95 -6.92
N LEU A 73 -9.04 8.71 -7.78
CA LEU A 73 -7.64 9.07 -7.62
C LEU A 73 -7.54 10.45 -6.99
N GLY A 74 -6.47 10.71 -6.23
CA GLY A 74 -6.22 12.03 -5.67
C GLY A 74 -6.84 12.29 -4.31
N VAL A 75 -7.36 11.25 -3.64
CA VAL A 75 -8.02 11.39 -2.33
C VAL A 75 -7.08 11.97 -1.26
N GLY A 76 -7.64 12.75 -0.34
CA GLY A 76 -6.87 13.44 0.70
C GLY A 76 -5.83 14.42 0.13
N GLY A 77 -6.04 14.91 -1.09
CA GLY A 77 -5.16 15.87 -1.75
C GLY A 77 -3.83 15.27 -2.23
N ILE A 78 -3.66 13.94 -2.21
CA ILE A 78 -2.45 13.27 -2.69
C ILE A 78 -2.74 12.66 -4.08
N PRO A 79 -2.15 13.19 -5.17
CA PRO A 79 -2.50 12.78 -6.54
C PRO A 79 -2.39 11.29 -6.84
N THR A 80 -1.50 10.58 -6.15
CA THR A 80 -1.27 9.14 -6.33
C THR A 80 -2.12 8.27 -5.41
N ALA A 81 -2.81 8.84 -4.40
CA ALA A 81 -3.68 8.06 -3.52
C ALA A 81 -4.93 7.57 -4.24
N ILE A 82 -5.40 6.37 -3.86
CA ILE A 82 -6.54 5.69 -4.50
C ILE A 82 -7.58 5.38 -3.45
N ARG A 83 -8.85 5.64 -3.77
CA ARG A 83 -10.00 5.07 -3.06
C ARG A 83 -10.89 4.38 -4.06
N ALA A 84 -10.99 3.05 -3.97
CA ALA A 84 -11.80 2.24 -4.86
C ALA A 84 -12.83 1.47 -4.04
N SER A 85 -14.11 1.51 -4.43
CA SER A 85 -15.18 0.88 -3.66
C SER A 85 -16.09 -0.02 -4.50
N TYR A 86 -16.59 -1.08 -3.87
CA TYR A 86 -17.60 -1.97 -4.44
C TYR A 86 -18.57 -2.42 -3.36
N GLY A 87 -19.87 -2.49 -3.69
CA GLY A 87 -20.92 -2.90 -2.77
C GLY A 87 -21.65 -1.70 -2.18
N GLN A 88 -22.53 -1.98 -1.22
CA GLN A 88 -23.38 -0.98 -0.57
C GLN A 88 -23.70 -1.39 0.87
N GLY A 89 -23.82 -0.39 1.75
CA GLY A 89 -24.14 -0.59 3.16
C GLY A 89 -22.95 -1.08 3.98
N HIS A 90 -23.26 -1.55 5.19
CA HIS A 90 -22.28 -1.98 6.19
C HIS A 90 -22.15 -3.51 6.24
N PRO A 91 -20.98 -4.04 6.65
CA PRO A 91 -19.79 -3.27 7.05
C PRO A 91 -19.01 -2.71 5.84
N VAL A 92 -18.31 -1.60 6.07
CA VAL A 92 -17.32 -1.03 5.15
C VAL A 92 -15.93 -1.53 5.55
N ILE A 93 -15.38 -2.45 4.76
CA ILE A 93 -14.09 -3.08 5.04
C ILE A 93 -13.03 -2.48 4.12
N GLY A 94 -12.07 -1.79 4.72
CA GLY A 94 -10.88 -1.25 4.07
C GLY A 94 -9.80 -2.32 3.87
N ILE A 95 -9.22 -2.37 2.68
CA ILE A 95 -8.04 -3.18 2.34
C ILE A 95 -6.97 -2.21 1.83
N LEU A 96 -5.87 -2.12 2.56
CA LEU A 96 -4.83 -1.13 2.30
C LEU A 96 -3.76 -1.71 1.38
N GLY A 97 -3.39 -0.94 0.35
CA GLY A 97 -2.30 -1.26 -0.56
C GLY A 97 -1.30 -0.11 -0.63
N GLU A 98 -0.03 -0.44 -0.86
CA GLU A 98 1.10 0.49 -0.92
C GLU A 98 1.95 0.09 -2.13
N TYR A 99 2.68 1.02 -2.71
CA TYR A 99 3.35 0.82 -4.01
C TYR A 99 4.49 1.80 -4.28
N ASP A 100 4.99 2.49 -3.26
CA ASP A 100 6.19 3.32 -3.34
C ASP A 100 7.47 2.46 -3.30
N ALA A 101 8.49 2.91 -4.02
CA ALA A 101 9.80 2.30 -4.05
C ALA A 101 10.83 3.14 -3.29
N LEU A 102 11.95 2.50 -2.97
CA LEU A 102 13.05 3.09 -2.22
C LEU A 102 14.19 3.52 -3.15
N PRO A 103 14.88 4.64 -2.85
CA PRO A 103 15.97 5.16 -3.66
C PRO A 103 17.24 4.32 -3.47
N ASN A 104 18.11 4.26 -4.49
CA ASN A 104 19.33 3.46 -4.53
C ASN A 104 19.13 1.95 -4.27
N LEU A 105 17.92 1.43 -4.48
CA LEU A 105 17.57 0.02 -4.26
C LEU A 105 17.08 -0.67 -5.54
N SER A 106 17.43 -0.14 -6.73
CA SER A 106 17.16 -0.87 -7.97
C SER A 106 17.80 -2.26 -7.93
N GLN A 107 17.05 -3.25 -8.41
CA GLN A 107 17.44 -4.64 -8.33
C GLN A 107 16.82 -5.41 -9.49
N LYS A 108 17.62 -6.28 -10.11
CA LYS A 108 17.13 -7.23 -11.11
C LYS A 108 16.19 -8.26 -10.48
N ALA A 109 15.00 -8.40 -11.06
CA ALA A 109 13.99 -9.36 -10.61
C ALA A 109 14.55 -10.79 -10.56
N GLY A 110 14.19 -11.54 -9.52
CA GLY A 110 14.58 -12.94 -9.36
C GLY A 110 16.07 -13.19 -9.11
N CYS A 111 16.90 -12.14 -9.01
CA CYS A 111 18.31 -12.29 -8.66
C CYS A 111 18.48 -12.26 -7.12
N PRO A 112 19.01 -13.33 -6.50
CA PRO A 112 19.21 -13.40 -5.05
C PRO A 112 20.49 -12.68 -4.58
N ARG A 113 21.20 -12.00 -5.48
CA ARG A 113 22.41 -11.23 -5.18
C ARG A 113 22.18 -9.78 -5.60
N GLN A 114 22.91 -8.85 -4.98
CA GLN A 114 22.85 -7.44 -5.35
C GLN A 114 23.25 -7.27 -6.82
N GLU A 115 22.29 -6.90 -7.65
CA GLU A 115 22.46 -6.69 -9.08
C GLU A 115 21.57 -5.50 -9.50
N PRO A 116 22.07 -4.26 -9.29
CA PRO A 116 21.34 -3.05 -9.66
C PRO A 116 21.13 -2.98 -11.18
N ILE A 117 20.02 -2.37 -11.58
CA ILE A 117 19.70 -2.19 -13.00
C ILE A 117 20.34 -0.87 -13.46
N PRO A 118 21.19 -0.86 -14.51
CA PRO A 118 21.73 0.38 -15.06
C PRO A 118 20.61 1.38 -15.38
N ASP A 119 20.86 2.66 -15.10
CA ASP A 119 19.92 3.77 -15.35
C ASP A 119 18.58 3.70 -14.58
N LYS A 120 18.48 2.82 -13.57
CA LYS A 120 17.35 2.76 -12.63
C LYS A 120 17.88 2.96 -11.21
N ASP A 121 17.35 3.97 -10.51
CA ASP A 121 17.77 4.29 -9.14
C ASP A 121 16.88 3.59 -8.10
N CYS A 122 15.57 3.69 -8.27
CA CYS A 122 14.61 3.16 -7.31
C CYS A 122 14.31 1.65 -7.50
N GLY A 123 13.97 1.00 -6.40
CA GLY A 123 13.51 -0.40 -6.41
C GLY A 123 12.68 -0.77 -5.19
N HIS A 124 11.90 -1.85 -5.32
CA HIS A 124 10.98 -2.33 -4.30
C HIS A 124 11.69 -3.19 -3.25
N GLY A 125 12.67 -2.61 -2.55
CA GLY A 125 13.42 -3.31 -1.49
C GLY A 125 12.55 -3.80 -0.33
N CYS A 126 11.43 -3.12 -0.06
CA CYS A 126 10.44 -3.51 0.94
C CYS A 126 9.30 -4.39 0.37
N GLY A 127 9.27 -4.58 -0.95
CA GLY A 127 8.27 -5.43 -1.62
C GLY A 127 6.90 -4.76 -1.82
N HIS A 128 6.81 -3.43 -1.85
CA HIS A 128 5.54 -2.72 -1.99
C HIS A 128 4.84 -3.01 -3.33
N ASN A 129 5.56 -3.41 -4.38
CA ASN A 129 4.95 -3.96 -5.60
C ASN A 129 4.03 -5.17 -5.29
N SER A 130 4.48 -6.07 -4.42
CA SER A 130 3.71 -7.24 -4.03
C SER A 130 2.63 -6.87 -3.03
N LEU A 131 2.93 -5.98 -2.08
CA LEU A 131 1.94 -5.47 -1.13
C LEU A 131 0.72 -4.90 -1.86
N GLY A 132 0.94 -3.95 -2.77
CA GLY A 132 -0.10 -3.33 -3.58
C GLY A 132 -0.88 -4.34 -4.42
N ALA A 133 -0.20 -5.18 -5.19
CA ALA A 133 -0.86 -6.19 -6.03
C ALA A 133 -1.66 -7.21 -5.22
N GLY A 134 -1.13 -7.67 -4.07
CA GLY A 134 -1.82 -8.61 -3.19
C GLY A 134 -3.04 -7.99 -2.53
N ALA A 135 -2.97 -6.72 -2.13
CA ALA A 135 -4.11 -5.98 -1.57
C ALA A 135 -5.22 -5.77 -2.60
N VAL A 136 -4.86 -5.48 -3.86
CA VAL A 136 -5.81 -5.44 -4.99
C VAL A 136 -6.49 -6.81 -5.16
N GLY A 137 -5.72 -7.90 -5.14
CA GLY A 137 -6.25 -9.26 -5.21
C GLY A 137 -7.22 -9.59 -4.07
N ALA A 138 -6.88 -9.21 -2.83
CA ALA A 138 -7.75 -9.39 -1.68
C ALA A 138 -9.08 -8.63 -1.83
N ALA A 139 -9.04 -7.39 -2.34
CA ALA A 139 -10.25 -6.62 -2.62
C ALA A 139 -11.13 -7.28 -3.68
N MET A 140 -10.54 -7.79 -4.76
CA MET A 140 -11.27 -8.52 -5.80
C MET A 140 -11.91 -9.82 -5.29
N VAL A 141 -11.18 -10.61 -4.49
CA VAL A 141 -11.72 -11.83 -3.88
C VAL A 141 -12.88 -11.50 -2.93
N ALA A 142 -12.73 -10.48 -2.09
CA ALA A 142 -13.78 -10.04 -1.18
C ALA A 142 -15.02 -9.52 -1.93
N LYS A 143 -14.83 -8.76 -3.02
CA LYS A 143 -15.90 -8.38 -3.93
C LYS A 143 -16.64 -9.60 -4.48
N ARG A 144 -15.92 -10.61 -4.99
CA ARG A 144 -16.53 -11.83 -5.54
C ARG A 144 -17.34 -12.59 -4.48
N TYR A 145 -16.85 -12.61 -3.24
CA TYR A 145 -17.61 -13.16 -2.11
C TYR A 145 -18.94 -12.42 -1.90
N LEU A 146 -18.97 -11.08 -1.89
CA LEU A 146 -20.22 -10.31 -1.79
C LEU A 146 -21.16 -10.61 -2.96
N GLN A 147 -20.63 -10.72 -4.18
CA GLN A 147 -21.42 -11.04 -5.36
C GLN A 147 -22.07 -12.43 -5.29
N GLN A 148 -21.36 -13.44 -4.78
CA GLN A 148 -21.87 -14.80 -4.69
C GLN A 148 -22.81 -15.00 -3.50
N SER A 149 -22.44 -14.46 -2.34
CA SER A 149 -23.24 -14.59 -1.10
C SER A 149 -24.49 -13.69 -1.09
N LYS A 150 -24.52 -12.64 -1.94
CA LYS A 150 -25.57 -11.60 -1.96
C LYS A 150 -25.73 -10.87 -0.62
N LYS A 151 -24.70 -10.90 0.22
CA LYS A 151 -24.69 -10.20 1.49
C LYS A 151 -24.49 -8.70 1.29
N PRO A 152 -25.10 -7.86 2.15
CA PRO A 152 -24.78 -6.44 2.18
C PRO A 152 -23.34 -6.23 2.67
N GLY A 153 -22.78 -5.08 2.32
CA GLY A 153 -21.43 -4.69 2.69
C GLY A 153 -20.73 -3.93 1.57
N THR A 154 -19.66 -3.24 1.95
CA THR A 154 -18.83 -2.45 1.04
C THR A 154 -17.37 -2.85 1.22
N ILE A 155 -16.70 -3.18 0.12
CA ILE A 155 -15.25 -3.36 0.09
C ILE A 155 -14.63 -2.06 -0.41
N CYS A 156 -13.69 -1.51 0.34
CA CYS A 156 -12.93 -0.34 -0.03
C CYS A 156 -11.44 -0.69 -0.14
N PHE A 157 -10.87 -0.63 -1.34
CA PHE A 157 -9.43 -0.60 -1.49
C PHE A 157 -8.93 0.84 -1.30
N LEU A 158 -7.97 1.02 -0.39
CA LEU A 158 -7.30 2.30 -0.16
C LEU A 158 -5.82 2.18 -0.53
N GLY A 159 -5.46 2.80 -1.65
CA GLY A 159 -4.09 2.94 -2.10
C GLY A 159 -3.38 4.06 -1.34
N CYS A 160 -2.41 3.69 -0.52
CA CYS A 160 -1.66 4.53 0.39
C CYS A 160 -0.24 4.76 -0.15
N PRO A 161 0.05 5.92 -0.77
CA PRO A 161 1.38 6.21 -1.30
C PRO A 161 2.38 6.58 -0.20
N ALA A 162 3.65 6.64 -0.57
CA ALA A 162 4.75 7.20 0.22
C ALA A 162 4.82 6.70 1.68
N GLU A 163 4.73 5.38 1.88
CA GLU A 163 4.85 4.81 3.23
C GLU A 163 6.25 5.04 3.81
N GLU A 164 7.28 4.76 3.02
CA GLU A 164 8.67 4.65 3.51
C GLU A 164 9.27 6.01 3.89
N THR A 165 8.83 7.06 3.20
CA THR A 165 9.50 8.38 3.26
C THR A 165 8.55 9.53 3.50
N GLY A 166 7.25 9.31 3.30
CA GLY A 166 6.27 10.37 3.19
C GLY A 166 5.16 10.38 4.22
N PHE A 167 4.97 9.31 5.00
CA PHE A 167 3.86 9.17 5.95
C PHE A 167 2.47 9.29 5.29
N GLY A 168 2.31 8.85 4.04
CA GLY A 168 1.09 9.10 3.27
C GLY A 168 -0.21 8.70 3.98
N LYS A 169 -0.21 7.55 4.68
CA LYS A 169 -1.37 7.11 5.49
C LYS A 169 -1.77 8.10 6.57
N ALA A 170 -0.80 8.76 7.23
CA ALA A 170 -1.09 9.72 8.28
C ALA A 170 -1.83 10.96 7.72
N PHE A 171 -1.42 11.41 6.53
CA PHE A 171 -2.11 12.49 5.83
C PHE A 171 -3.50 12.07 5.36
N LEU A 172 -3.64 10.89 4.76
CA LEU A 172 -4.94 10.35 4.37
C LEU A 172 -5.90 10.19 5.57
N ALA A 173 -5.39 9.75 6.72
CA ALA A 173 -6.16 9.67 7.95
C ALA A 173 -6.60 11.05 8.46
N ARG A 174 -5.69 12.04 8.43
CA ARG A 174 -6.00 13.44 8.77
C ARG A 174 -7.09 14.01 7.88
N GLU A 175 -7.06 13.74 6.58
CA GLU A 175 -8.05 14.19 5.60
C GLU A 175 -9.35 13.36 5.61
N GLY A 176 -9.51 12.42 6.55
CA GLY A 176 -10.74 11.67 6.73
C GLY A 176 -10.98 10.54 5.73
N CYS A 177 -9.97 10.13 4.95
CA CYS A 177 -10.11 9.07 3.94
C CYS A 177 -10.44 7.69 4.53
N PHE A 178 -10.31 7.50 5.84
CA PHE A 178 -10.62 6.28 6.58
C PHE A 178 -11.90 6.40 7.43
N ALA A 179 -12.54 7.59 7.47
CA ALA A 179 -13.52 7.93 8.49
C ALA A 179 -14.78 7.06 8.49
N ASP A 180 -15.12 6.46 7.35
CA ASP A 180 -16.31 5.64 7.16
C ASP A 180 -16.03 4.13 7.19
N LEU A 181 -14.78 3.71 7.40
CA LEU A 181 -14.43 2.29 7.48
C LEU A 181 -14.80 1.72 8.86
N ASP A 182 -15.46 0.57 8.87
CA ASP A 182 -15.72 -0.20 10.09
C ASP A 182 -14.47 -0.98 10.54
N ALA A 183 -13.64 -1.39 9.58
CA ALA A 183 -12.33 -2.02 9.82
C ALA A 183 -11.39 -1.76 8.64
N ALA A 184 -10.08 -1.74 8.91
CA ALA A 184 -9.05 -1.68 7.88
C ALA A 184 -8.05 -2.82 8.07
N LEU A 185 -7.74 -3.52 6.98
CA LEU A 185 -6.81 -4.64 6.94
C LEU A 185 -5.64 -4.26 6.02
N THR A 186 -4.43 -4.56 6.45
CA THR A 186 -3.22 -4.49 5.61
C THR A 186 -2.43 -5.78 5.75
N TRP A 187 -1.48 -5.97 4.86
CA TRP A 187 -0.50 -7.04 4.92
C TRP A 187 0.86 -6.49 4.51
N HIS A 188 1.91 -7.25 4.77
CA HIS A 188 3.25 -6.91 4.32
C HIS A 188 3.98 -8.18 3.87
N PRO A 189 4.71 -8.17 2.74
CA PRO A 189 5.57 -9.26 2.35
C PRO A 189 6.55 -9.62 3.47
N SER A 190 6.73 -10.91 3.69
CA SER A 190 7.64 -11.44 4.71
C SER A 190 8.09 -12.84 4.30
N ASN A 191 9.00 -13.43 5.09
CA ASN A 191 9.47 -14.80 4.86
C ASN A 191 8.51 -15.89 5.39
N ALA A 192 7.39 -15.49 6.00
CA ALA A 192 6.38 -16.41 6.53
C ALA A 192 4.95 -15.83 6.39
N ASN A 193 3.99 -16.71 6.14
CA ASN A 193 2.57 -16.36 6.11
C ASN A 193 1.98 -16.43 7.52
N LYS A 194 1.65 -15.28 8.12
CA LYS A 194 1.11 -15.20 9.47
C LYS A 194 0.14 -14.04 9.62
N ALA A 195 -1.02 -14.29 10.22
CA ALA A 195 -1.86 -13.23 10.79
C ALA A 195 -1.29 -12.83 12.15
N ALA A 196 -1.00 -11.55 12.34
CA ALA A 196 -0.40 -11.06 13.57
C ALA A 196 -1.01 -9.72 13.99
N ALA A 197 -1.41 -9.62 15.26
CA ALA A 197 -1.67 -8.34 15.90
C ALA A 197 -0.34 -7.86 16.51
N VAL A 198 0.39 -7.06 15.75
CA VAL A 198 1.71 -6.54 16.15
C VAL A 198 1.61 -5.06 16.53
N LYS A 199 2.40 -4.66 17.52
CA LYS A 199 2.70 -3.25 17.78
C LYS A 199 4.08 -2.97 17.22
N THR A 200 4.20 -1.93 16.41
CA THR A 200 5.48 -1.46 15.87
C THR A 200 5.97 -0.25 16.66
N VAL A 201 7.21 0.16 16.42
CA VAL A 201 7.80 1.34 17.06
C VAL A 201 7.21 2.63 16.47
N ALA A 202 7.05 3.65 17.31
CA ALA A 202 6.74 4.99 16.82
C ALA A 202 7.98 5.59 16.14
N TYR A 203 7.78 6.21 14.97
CA TYR A 203 8.84 6.80 14.16
C TYR A 203 8.56 8.29 13.93
N TYR A 204 9.59 9.12 14.05
CA TYR A 204 9.55 10.55 13.75
C TYR A 204 10.81 10.95 12.98
N LYS A 205 10.69 11.94 12.10
CA LYS A 205 11.80 12.41 11.26
C LYS A 205 12.03 13.91 11.50
N VAL A 206 13.28 14.28 11.81
CA VAL A 206 13.69 15.68 11.98
C VAL A 206 14.83 15.98 11.00
N ARG A 207 14.75 17.15 10.38
CA ARG A 207 15.81 17.71 9.55
C ARG A 207 16.48 18.84 10.31
N PHE A 208 17.80 18.80 10.41
CA PHE A 208 18.61 19.88 10.94
C PHE A 208 19.33 20.56 9.78
N ASP A 209 19.04 21.83 9.56
CA ASP A 209 19.74 22.66 8.59
C ASP A 209 20.76 23.55 9.32
N PHE A 210 22.03 23.46 8.93
CA PHE A 210 23.10 24.29 9.47
C PHE A 210 23.43 25.39 8.48
N THR A 211 23.28 26.65 8.90
CA THR A 211 23.67 27.81 8.10
C THR A 211 24.98 28.38 8.65
N GLY A 212 26.03 28.36 7.84
CA GLY A 212 27.33 28.94 8.15
C GLY A 212 27.72 30.03 7.15
N ARG A 213 28.82 30.75 7.44
CA ARG A 213 29.45 31.66 6.49
C ARG A 213 30.55 30.92 5.75
N THR A 214 30.58 31.04 4.42
CA THR A 214 31.67 30.47 3.62
C THR A 214 32.99 31.17 3.97
N ALA A 215 34.07 30.40 4.03
CA ALA A 215 35.43 30.90 4.27
C ALA A 215 36.42 30.07 3.46
N HIS A 216 37.55 30.67 3.11
CA HIS A 216 38.61 29.92 2.45
C HIS A 216 39.16 28.85 3.42
N ALA A 217 39.38 27.62 2.95
CA ALA A 217 39.88 26.52 3.78
C ALA A 217 41.22 26.79 4.52
N GLY A 218 41.97 27.82 4.10
CA GLY A 218 43.22 28.29 4.72
C GLY A 218 43.14 29.70 5.32
N ALA A 219 41.96 30.32 5.39
CA ALA A 219 41.75 31.63 6.01
C ALA A 219 40.62 31.57 7.03
N GLN A 220 40.72 32.39 8.08
CA GLN A 220 39.66 32.52 9.07
C GLN A 220 38.40 33.13 8.42
N ALA A 221 37.23 32.59 8.73
CA ALA A 221 35.95 33.21 8.38
C ALA A 221 35.92 34.62 8.97
N ASP A 222 35.61 35.62 8.14
CA ASP A 222 35.60 37.03 8.53
C ASP A 222 34.75 37.23 9.81
N PRO A 223 35.35 37.70 10.93
CA PRO A 223 34.68 37.81 12.21
C PRO A 223 33.53 38.80 12.12
N VAL A 224 32.34 38.37 12.52
CA VAL A 224 31.11 39.18 12.53
C VAL A 224 31.37 40.52 13.22
N ARG A 225 31.24 41.60 12.46
CA ARG A 225 30.89 42.91 13.04
C ARG A 225 29.48 42.74 13.60
N ARG A 226 29.34 42.70 14.92
CA ARG A 226 28.04 42.70 15.58
C ARG A 226 27.37 44.05 15.28
N ASP A 227 26.55 44.10 14.24
CA ASP A 227 25.55 45.16 14.15
C ASP A 227 24.43 44.80 15.11
N SER A 228 24.44 45.51 16.24
CA SER A 228 23.31 45.63 17.15
C SER A 228 22.17 46.34 16.43
N GLY A 229 21.32 45.58 15.74
CA GLY A 229 20.02 46.01 15.23
C GLY A 229 18.91 45.31 16.01
N ALA A 230 18.04 46.11 16.61
CA ALA A 230 17.09 45.75 17.67
C ALA A 230 16.01 44.72 17.31
N TYR A 231 15.44 44.16 18.39
CA TYR A 231 14.31 43.24 18.52
C TYR A 231 13.13 43.47 17.57
#